data_AF-A0AAD9LU36-F1
#
_entry.id   AF-A0AAD9LU36-F1
#
_cell.length_a   1.000
_cell.length_b   1.000
_cell.length_c   1.000
_cell.angle_alpha   90.00
_cell.angle_beta   90.00
_cell.angle_gamma   90.00
#
_symmetry.space_group_name_H-M   'P 1'
#
loop_
_entity.id
_entity.type
_entity.pdbx_description
1 polymer ?
#
loop_
_entity_poly.entity_id
_entity_poly.type
_entity_poly.pdbx_seq_one_letter_code
_entity_poly.pdbx_strand_id
1 'polypeptide(L)'
;MPSSSSEAPPIESGSGSGSGSTSPLRPRETVTASPTSSIWRDLPESVFRQHVVELEKLTNAVPVDAQTFPLPDDLEADAAGEAGTSFKAHTGATSPSTGACNVSRDSDGYHERLQPRQLTLATEQRLADDIAYLIAVGEGAQSVAATTVQESRAKHRVEGERQYAGLRVVVASVDAIQPSSQSFLRSIFQLLSDTPHTKKACCLLDLVVRHHQVRLLNRLRSAKWKKPVYLSRTHKKPLYADFANLVHRVQFLYIKKEAAARAQLERELLCLRNLLEAFESETNNHEKLVEIVRSSYELCSSPLVADYLGRLQAGRATTQIQACLKTLRQLEKIAAYYRICLTLTSLSLCHAKIFDSVQLLFLPPFEAVPLTLSYQPWAKSTHVHAEVILAVHHDLEKPDGTWYRPRCLGASKYFCYLCFLFIRHHAAYFAANTHGACYDQWTIPDLADYPQSVAEHYRHVLRAMDADVLAQAQGAVWRPEPMTSRENLIGTGGI
;
A
#
# COMPACT_ATOMS: atom_id res chain seq x y z
N MET A 1 -50.48 8.10 -14.79
CA MET A 1 -50.34 8.82 -16.07
C MET A 1 -50.56 10.30 -15.79
N PRO A 2 -49.66 11.23 -16.17
CA PRO A 2 -48.20 11.21 -16.23
C PRO A 2 -47.60 12.20 -15.16
N SER A 3 -46.43 11.97 -14.57
CA SER A 3 -45.07 12.21 -15.09
C SER A 3 -44.79 13.67 -15.45
N SER A 4 -44.06 14.38 -14.59
CA SER A 4 -43.38 15.64 -14.93
C SER A 4 -41.95 15.59 -14.40
N SER A 5 -41.06 15.20 -15.31
CA SER A 5 -39.61 15.40 -15.31
C SER A 5 -39.27 16.89 -15.19
N SER A 6 -38.39 17.26 -14.27
CA SER A 6 -37.71 18.56 -14.28
C SER A 6 -36.25 18.33 -14.59
N GLU A 7 -35.89 18.60 -15.84
CA GLU A 7 -34.53 18.86 -16.28
C GLU A 7 -33.95 20.05 -15.49
N ALA A 8 -32.67 19.93 -15.12
CA ALA A 8 -31.86 21.06 -14.68
C ALA A 8 -31.00 21.53 -15.87
N PRO A 9 -30.80 22.85 -16.05
CA PRO A 9 -30.34 23.46 -17.30
C PRO A 9 -28.82 23.33 -17.52
N PRO A 10 -28.36 23.51 -18.77
CA PRO A 10 -26.94 23.47 -19.11
C PRO A 10 -26.22 24.73 -18.63
N ILE A 11 -25.04 24.58 -18.04
CA ILE A 11 -24.15 25.71 -17.73
C ILE A 11 -23.17 25.87 -18.89
N GLU A 12 -23.20 27.08 -19.45
CA GLU A 12 -22.45 27.52 -20.62
C GLU A 12 -20.94 27.45 -20.46
N SER A 13 -20.31 27.12 -21.59
CA SER A 13 -18.89 27.13 -21.87
C SER A 13 -18.33 28.55 -21.97
N GLY A 14 -17.50 28.94 -20.99
CA GLY A 14 -16.64 30.12 -21.07
C GLY A 14 -15.30 29.78 -21.71
N SER A 15 -15.06 30.32 -22.90
CA SER A 15 -13.78 30.31 -23.59
C SER A 15 -12.78 31.27 -22.92
N GLY A 16 -11.73 30.72 -22.32
CA GLY A 16 -10.59 31.45 -21.77
C GLY A 16 -9.31 30.62 -21.94
N SER A 17 -8.35 31.19 -22.65
CA SER A 17 -7.11 30.58 -23.11
C SER A 17 -6.07 30.39 -22.01
N GLY A 18 -5.38 29.23 -22.03
CA GLY A 18 -4.04 29.05 -21.46
C GLY A 18 -3.92 28.44 -20.06
N SER A 19 -4.11 27.13 -19.92
CA SER A 19 -3.51 26.28 -18.87
C SER A 19 -3.84 24.81 -19.16
N GLY A 20 -2.88 23.89 -19.00
CA GLY A 20 -2.97 22.50 -19.46
C GLY A 20 -4.22 21.76 -18.98
N SER A 21 -5.08 21.42 -19.94
CA SER A 21 -6.25 20.55 -19.75
C SER A 21 -5.78 19.14 -19.38
N THR A 22 -5.87 18.78 -18.09
CA THR A 22 -5.76 17.39 -17.64
C THR A 22 -7.12 16.73 -17.82
N SER A 23 -7.44 16.28 -19.04
CA SER A 23 -8.56 15.37 -19.23
C SER A 23 -8.36 14.13 -18.34
N PRO A 24 -9.41 13.61 -17.67
CA PRO A 24 -9.27 12.40 -16.87
C PRO A 24 -8.76 11.28 -17.78
N LEU A 25 -7.70 10.59 -17.33
CA LEU A 25 -7.14 9.45 -18.05
C LEU A 25 -8.26 8.41 -18.21
N ARG A 26 -8.59 8.09 -19.46
CA ARG A 26 -9.63 7.11 -19.77
C ARG A 26 -9.20 5.74 -19.25
N PRO A 27 -10.11 4.97 -18.61
CA PRO A 27 -9.83 3.58 -18.26
C PRO A 27 -9.36 2.76 -19.47
N ARG A 28 -8.46 1.81 -19.22
CA ARG A 28 -7.97 0.86 -20.24
C ARG A 28 -8.93 -0.33 -20.34
N GLU A 29 -9.15 -0.82 -21.55
CA GLU A 29 -9.91 -2.06 -21.75
C GLU A 29 -9.21 -3.23 -21.06
N THR A 30 -9.98 -4.05 -20.34
CA THR A 30 -9.47 -5.16 -19.52
C THR A 30 -9.31 -6.45 -20.31
N VAL A 31 -10.08 -6.64 -21.37
CA VAL A 31 -10.07 -7.86 -22.20
C VAL A 31 -9.95 -7.44 -23.66
N THR A 32 -8.74 -7.59 -24.19
CA THR A 32 -8.45 -7.30 -25.60
C THR A 32 -7.80 -8.49 -26.32
N ALA A 33 -7.30 -9.49 -25.58
CA ALA A 33 -6.70 -10.68 -26.17
C ALA A 33 -7.73 -11.58 -26.88
N SER A 34 -7.26 -12.27 -27.92
CA SER A 34 -8.02 -13.35 -28.55
C SER A 34 -7.98 -14.63 -27.70
N PRO A 35 -8.92 -15.58 -27.87
CA PRO A 35 -8.89 -16.85 -27.11
C PRO A 35 -7.59 -17.64 -27.21
N THR A 36 -6.87 -17.56 -28.34
CA THR A 36 -5.61 -18.28 -28.57
C THR A 36 -4.40 -17.60 -27.91
N SER A 37 -4.45 -16.27 -27.77
CA SER A 37 -3.39 -15.47 -27.15
C SER A 37 -3.68 -15.14 -25.66
N SER A 38 -4.88 -15.44 -25.18
CA SER A 38 -5.34 -15.14 -23.83
C SER A 38 -4.46 -15.74 -22.72
N ILE A 39 -4.33 -15.04 -21.60
CA ILE A 39 -3.72 -15.57 -20.37
C ILE A 39 -4.61 -16.63 -19.69
N TRP A 40 -5.90 -16.67 -20.03
CA TRP A 40 -6.89 -17.62 -19.53
C TRP A 40 -7.06 -18.85 -20.43
N ARG A 41 -6.26 -18.97 -21.50
CA ARG A 41 -6.33 -20.09 -22.46
C ARG A 41 -6.22 -21.45 -21.79
N ASP A 42 -5.29 -21.56 -20.85
CA ASP A 42 -4.87 -22.82 -20.24
C ASP A 42 -5.65 -23.16 -18.95
N LEU A 43 -6.26 -22.15 -18.34
CA LEU A 43 -7.14 -22.22 -17.17
C LEU A 43 -8.24 -21.18 -17.42
N PRO A 44 -9.44 -21.60 -17.86
CA PRO A 44 -10.52 -20.66 -18.14
C PRO A 44 -10.83 -19.79 -16.91
N GLU A 45 -11.02 -18.49 -17.12
CA GLU A 45 -11.27 -17.53 -16.03
C GLU A 45 -12.48 -17.94 -15.18
N SER A 46 -13.52 -18.49 -15.80
CA SER A 46 -14.71 -18.99 -15.10
C SER A 46 -14.40 -20.12 -14.11
N VAL A 47 -13.45 -21.00 -14.43
CA VAL A 47 -13.03 -22.10 -13.55
C VAL A 47 -12.25 -21.55 -12.37
N PHE A 48 -11.25 -20.70 -12.61
CA PHE A 48 -10.50 -20.03 -11.56
C PHE A 48 -11.43 -19.26 -10.61
N ARG A 49 -12.39 -18.51 -11.16
CA ARG A 49 -13.40 -17.77 -10.38
C ARG A 49 -14.26 -18.69 -9.52
N GLN A 50 -14.68 -19.83 -10.05
CA GLN A 50 -15.46 -20.81 -9.28
C GLN A 50 -14.68 -21.26 -8.05
N HIS A 51 -13.39 -21.60 -8.19
CA HIS A 51 -12.55 -21.99 -7.05
C HIS A 51 -12.36 -20.84 -6.04
N VAL A 52 -12.18 -19.60 -6.52
CA VAL A 52 -12.08 -18.42 -5.63
C VAL A 52 -13.38 -18.19 -4.85
N VAL A 53 -14.54 -18.27 -5.50
CA VAL A 53 -15.85 -18.13 -4.87
C VAL A 53 -16.08 -19.22 -3.81
N GLU A 54 -15.68 -20.45 -4.09
CA GLU A 54 -15.73 -21.55 -3.13
C GLU A 54 -14.81 -21.29 -1.93
N LEU A 55 -13.57 -20.86 -2.16
CA LEU A 55 -12.65 -20.50 -1.10
C LEU A 55 -13.20 -19.36 -0.23
N GLU A 56 -13.77 -18.33 -0.84
CA GLU A 56 -14.37 -17.19 -0.14
C GLU A 56 -15.52 -17.65 0.78
N LYS A 57 -16.40 -18.52 0.28
CA LYS A 57 -17.50 -19.14 1.06
C LYS A 57 -16.97 -19.92 2.26
N LEU A 58 -15.96 -20.77 2.05
CA LEU A 58 -15.44 -21.67 3.08
C LEU A 58 -14.68 -20.93 4.19
N THR A 59 -14.06 -19.80 3.87
CA THR A 59 -13.13 -19.11 4.76
C THR A 59 -13.67 -17.79 5.32
N ASN A 60 -14.92 -17.44 4.99
CA ASN A 60 -15.49 -16.13 5.25
C ASN A 60 -14.61 -15.01 4.66
N ALA A 61 -14.20 -15.21 3.42
CA ALA A 61 -13.30 -14.34 2.67
C ALA A 61 -11.91 -14.15 3.29
N VAL A 62 -11.45 -15.03 4.18
CA VAL A 62 -10.13 -14.91 4.85
C VAL A 62 -9.41 -16.26 4.86
N PRO A 63 -8.85 -16.69 3.71
CA PRO A 63 -8.13 -17.96 3.60
C PRO A 63 -6.89 -18.07 4.48
N VAL A 64 -6.21 -16.96 4.76
CA VAL A 64 -5.01 -16.93 5.60
C VAL A 64 -5.08 -15.78 6.61
N ASP A 65 -4.39 -15.91 7.73
CA ASP A 65 -4.21 -14.80 8.67
C ASP A 65 -3.35 -13.69 8.03
N ALA A 66 -3.43 -12.48 8.59
CA ALA A 66 -2.54 -11.41 8.16
C ALA A 66 -1.08 -11.79 8.44
N GLN A 67 -0.24 -11.75 7.41
CA GLN A 67 1.16 -12.16 7.45
C GLN A 67 2.07 -11.01 7.03
N THR A 68 3.22 -10.94 7.68
CA THR A 68 4.29 -10.00 7.33
C THR A 68 5.51 -10.77 6.89
N PHE A 69 6.15 -10.32 5.81
CA PHE A 69 7.35 -10.92 5.25
C PHE A 69 8.49 -9.93 5.40
N PRO A 70 9.56 -10.26 6.14
CA PRO A 70 10.72 -9.40 6.23
C PRO A 70 11.41 -9.31 4.87
N LEU A 71 11.95 -8.14 4.56
CA LEU A 71 12.83 -7.98 3.41
C LEU A 71 14.15 -8.68 3.69
N PRO A 72 14.80 -9.28 2.67
CA PRO A 72 16.15 -9.81 2.82
C PRO A 72 17.16 -8.70 3.05
N ASP A 73 18.29 -9.05 3.66
CA ASP A 73 19.40 -8.12 3.88
C ASP A 73 19.99 -7.66 2.53
N ASP A 74 20.51 -6.42 2.48
CA ASP A 74 20.90 -5.74 1.23
C ASP A 74 21.93 -6.52 0.40
N LEU A 75 22.76 -7.37 1.02
CA LEU A 75 23.76 -8.20 0.33
C LEU A 75 23.14 -9.29 -0.58
N GLU A 76 21.94 -9.77 -0.26
CA GLU A 76 21.23 -10.77 -1.09
C GLU A 76 20.37 -10.12 -2.18
N ALA A 77 19.97 -8.86 -1.99
CA ALA A 77 19.03 -8.15 -2.85
C ALA A 77 19.61 -7.76 -4.22
N ASP A 78 20.88 -7.35 -4.26
CA ASP A 78 21.53 -6.88 -5.48
C ASP A 78 21.86 -8.04 -6.45
N ALA A 79 22.18 -9.23 -5.93
CA ALA A 79 22.43 -10.42 -6.75
C ALA A 79 21.16 -10.96 -7.43
N ALA A 80 20.00 -10.87 -6.76
CA ALA A 80 18.71 -11.33 -7.29
C ALA A 80 18.09 -10.34 -8.30
N GLY A 81 18.30 -9.03 -8.08
CA GLY A 81 17.72 -7.97 -8.92
C GLY A 81 18.36 -7.81 -10.31
N GLU A 82 19.58 -8.28 -10.51
CA GLU A 82 20.29 -8.20 -11.80
C GLU A 82 20.13 -9.46 -12.67
N ALA A 83 19.99 -10.64 -12.05
CA ALA A 83 20.01 -11.91 -12.77
C ALA A 83 18.63 -12.42 -13.24
N GLY A 84 17.51 -11.78 -12.86
CA GLY A 84 16.17 -12.31 -13.13
C GLY A 84 15.96 -13.72 -12.56
N THR A 85 16.77 -14.11 -11.58
CA THR A 85 16.77 -15.46 -11.02
C THR A 85 15.60 -15.62 -10.06
N SER A 86 14.78 -16.62 -10.34
CA SER A 86 13.64 -17.07 -9.53
C SER A 86 14.00 -17.12 -8.03
N PHE A 87 13.24 -16.36 -7.23
CA PHE A 87 13.32 -16.39 -5.78
C PHE A 87 12.81 -17.76 -5.28
N LYS A 88 13.73 -18.67 -4.93
CA LYS A 88 13.36 -19.93 -4.25
C LYS A 88 13.03 -19.62 -2.79
N ALA A 89 11.75 -19.39 -2.50
CA ALA A 89 11.26 -19.38 -1.14
C ALA A 89 11.54 -20.75 -0.49
N HIS A 90 12.14 -20.74 0.71
CA HIS A 90 12.45 -21.93 1.50
C HIS A 90 11.22 -22.82 1.69
N THR A 91 11.17 -23.93 0.97
CA THR A 91 10.46 -25.13 1.41
C THR A 91 11.46 -25.99 2.19
N GLY A 92 11.14 -26.28 3.45
CA GLY A 92 11.94 -27.19 4.26
C GLY A 92 11.92 -28.60 3.67
N ALA A 93 13.03 -29.01 3.07
CA ALA A 93 13.41 -30.41 2.88
C ALA A 93 14.91 -30.48 2.54
N THR A 94 15.69 -31.00 3.47
CA THR A 94 17.12 -31.31 3.31
C THR A 94 17.31 -32.55 2.43
N SER A 95 18.18 -32.46 1.42
CA SER A 95 19.05 -33.55 0.95
C SER A 95 20.18 -33.00 0.07
N PRO A 96 21.44 -33.47 0.24
CA PRO A 96 22.58 -32.92 -0.47
C PRO A 96 22.86 -33.70 -1.76
N SER A 97 23.07 -33.01 -2.88
CA SER A 97 23.75 -33.59 -4.04
C SER A 97 24.98 -32.75 -4.41
N THR A 98 26.13 -33.32 -4.10
CA THR A 98 27.47 -32.89 -4.50
C THR A 98 27.61 -32.97 -6.02
N GLY A 99 27.95 -31.86 -6.68
CA GLY A 99 28.25 -31.82 -8.11
C GLY A 99 29.27 -30.74 -8.39
N ALA A 100 30.49 -31.15 -8.76
CA ALA A 100 31.68 -30.32 -8.91
C ALA A 100 31.57 -29.27 -10.03
N CYS A 101 32.03 -28.05 -9.74
CA CYS A 101 32.18 -26.97 -10.71
C CYS A 101 33.47 -27.18 -11.52
N ASN A 102 33.34 -27.32 -12.84
CA ASN A 102 34.46 -27.11 -13.77
C ASN A 102 34.50 -25.64 -14.18
N VAL A 103 35.63 -25.00 -13.85
CA VAL A 103 35.99 -23.63 -14.22
C VAL A 103 36.52 -23.65 -15.66
N SER A 104 35.82 -22.99 -16.58
CA SER A 104 36.37 -22.62 -17.88
C SER A 104 36.31 -21.10 -18.01
N ARG A 105 37.51 -20.51 -18.10
CA ARG A 105 37.78 -19.11 -18.41
C ARG A 105 37.45 -18.84 -19.89
N ASP A 106 36.68 -17.79 -20.16
CA ASP A 106 36.70 -16.99 -21.39
C ASP A 106 36.26 -15.57 -20.99
N SER A 107 37.21 -14.62 -20.85
CA SER A 107 37.71 -13.67 -21.85
C SER A 107 36.73 -12.54 -22.23
N ASP A 108 37.04 -11.36 -21.70
CA ASP A 108 36.92 -10.01 -22.28
C ASP A 108 35.60 -9.59 -22.95
N GLY A 109 34.63 -9.20 -22.13
CA GLY A 109 33.61 -8.22 -22.49
C GLY A 109 33.78 -6.98 -21.60
N TYR A 110 33.92 -5.79 -22.22
CA TYR A 110 33.77 -4.52 -21.52
C TYR A 110 32.33 -4.43 -20.97
N HIS A 111 32.10 -4.95 -19.77
CA HIS A 111 30.87 -4.69 -19.03
C HIS A 111 30.86 -3.19 -18.71
N GLU A 112 30.00 -2.43 -19.40
CA GLU A 112 29.56 -1.12 -18.94
C GLU A 112 29.13 -1.29 -17.47
N ARG A 113 29.98 -0.85 -16.53
CA ARG A 113 29.66 -0.93 -15.10
C ARG A 113 28.51 0.03 -14.84
N LEU A 114 27.31 -0.53 -14.73
CA LEU A 114 26.14 0.16 -14.23
C LEU A 114 26.45 0.69 -12.81
N GLN A 115 26.05 1.92 -12.53
CA GLN A 115 26.23 2.47 -11.18
C GLN A 115 25.34 1.73 -10.18
N PRO A 116 25.84 1.34 -9.01
CA PRO A 116 25.03 0.68 -7.99
C PRO A 116 23.87 1.58 -7.57
N ARG A 117 22.77 0.96 -7.16
CA ARG A 117 21.59 1.65 -6.60
C ARG A 117 21.99 2.47 -5.36
N GLN A 118 21.41 3.64 -5.18
CA GLN A 118 21.63 4.47 -3.99
C GLN A 118 20.64 4.13 -2.88
N LEU A 119 19.45 3.63 -3.23
CA LEU A 119 18.45 3.21 -2.25
C LEU A 119 18.67 1.74 -1.88
N THR A 120 18.73 1.48 -0.58
CA THR A 120 18.61 0.11 -0.06
C THR A 120 17.23 -0.46 -0.35
N LEU A 121 17.08 -1.78 -0.33
CA LEU A 121 15.79 -2.42 -0.60
C LEU A 121 14.73 -1.96 0.42
N ALA A 122 15.10 -1.88 1.69
CA ALA A 122 14.24 -1.39 2.76
C ALA A 122 13.79 0.07 2.53
N THR A 123 14.67 0.92 2.00
CA THR A 123 14.35 2.31 1.70
C THR A 123 13.40 2.43 0.51
N GLU A 124 13.61 1.63 -0.54
CA GLU A 124 12.74 1.56 -1.71
C GLU A 124 11.31 1.14 -1.32
N GLN A 125 11.18 0.06 -0.53
CA GLN A 125 9.88 -0.41 -0.03
C GLN A 125 9.20 0.64 0.84
N ARG A 126 9.94 1.24 1.79
CA ARG A 126 9.39 2.25 2.70
C ARG A 126 8.87 3.46 1.92
N LEU A 127 9.64 3.96 0.96
CA LEU A 127 9.25 5.10 0.15
C LEU A 127 8.00 4.78 -0.69
N ALA A 128 7.94 3.58 -1.29
CA ALA A 128 6.77 3.14 -2.05
C ALA A 128 5.51 3.05 -1.17
N ASP A 129 5.60 2.44 0.02
CA ASP A 129 4.48 2.33 0.98
C ASP A 129 4.00 3.73 1.44
N ASP A 130 4.95 4.60 1.78
CA ASP A 130 4.66 5.96 2.26
C ASP A 130 3.92 6.78 1.20
N ILE A 131 4.36 6.71 -0.06
CA ILE A 131 3.69 7.40 -1.16
C ILE A 131 2.30 6.79 -1.41
N ALA A 132 2.17 5.46 -1.41
CA ALA A 132 0.88 4.80 -1.59
C ALA A 132 -0.11 5.22 -0.47
N TYR A 133 0.37 5.33 0.77
CA TYR A 133 -0.41 5.77 1.91
C TYR A 133 -0.95 7.21 1.75
N LEU A 134 -0.11 8.12 1.26
CA LEU A 134 -0.45 9.53 1.01
C LEU A 134 -1.39 9.72 -0.19
N ILE A 135 -1.27 8.91 -1.24
CA ILE A 135 -2.20 9.00 -2.38
C ILE A 135 -3.60 8.44 -2.05
N ALA A 136 -3.69 7.51 -1.10
CA ALA A 136 -4.97 6.97 -0.66
C ALA A 136 -5.75 8.02 0.17
N VAL A 137 -6.49 8.94 -0.45
CA VAL A 137 -7.19 10.02 0.28
C VAL A 137 -8.59 9.62 0.73
N GLY A 138 -9.28 8.77 -0.02
CA GLY A 138 -10.65 8.35 0.28
C GLY A 138 -10.75 7.09 1.15
N GLU A 139 -11.98 6.55 1.18
CA GLU A 139 -12.36 5.33 1.88
C GLU A 139 -12.86 4.26 0.92
N GLY A 140 -12.82 3.00 1.40
CA GLY A 140 -13.24 1.85 0.63
C GLY A 140 -12.12 1.20 -0.18
N ALA A 141 -12.50 0.26 -1.03
CA ALA A 141 -11.60 -0.44 -1.95
C ALA A 141 -11.12 0.50 -3.08
N GLN A 142 -12.00 1.40 -3.54
CA GLN A 142 -11.74 2.41 -4.57
C GLN A 142 -10.60 3.38 -4.25
N SER A 143 -10.24 3.53 -2.97
CA SER A 143 -9.17 4.42 -2.53
C SER A 143 -7.87 3.70 -2.18
N VAL A 144 -7.76 2.40 -2.50
CA VAL A 144 -6.50 1.66 -2.35
C VAL A 144 -5.58 2.05 -3.50
N ALA A 145 -4.33 2.35 -3.15
CA ALA A 145 -3.31 2.73 -4.09
C ALA A 145 -2.09 1.84 -3.86
N ALA A 146 -1.36 1.57 -4.94
CA ALA A 146 -0.07 0.93 -4.93
C ALA A 146 0.94 1.82 -5.66
N THR A 147 2.21 1.68 -5.31
CA THR A 147 3.31 2.47 -5.84
C THR A 147 4.54 1.61 -6.08
N THR A 148 5.33 1.93 -7.11
CA THR A 148 6.72 1.51 -7.24
C THR A 148 7.66 2.71 -7.29
N VAL A 149 8.89 2.51 -6.83
CA VAL A 149 9.98 3.49 -6.91
C VAL A 149 11.10 2.91 -7.77
N GLN A 150 11.62 3.70 -8.70
CA GLN A 150 12.74 3.32 -9.55
C GLN A 150 13.82 4.41 -9.51
N GLU A 151 15.07 4.00 -9.51
CA GLU A 151 16.23 4.88 -9.67
C GLU A 151 16.68 4.90 -11.12
N SER A 152 17.14 6.05 -11.60
CA SER A 152 17.74 6.17 -12.92
C SER A 152 19.05 5.36 -12.99
N ARG A 153 19.23 4.58 -14.05
CA ARG A 153 20.51 3.95 -14.40
C ARG A 153 21.40 5.03 -15.00
N ALA A 154 22.33 5.58 -14.22
CA ALA A 154 23.35 6.45 -14.79
C ALA A 154 24.27 5.61 -15.70
N LYS A 155 24.17 5.79 -17.02
CA LYS A 155 25.15 5.21 -17.95
C LYS A 155 26.48 5.97 -17.82
N HIS A 156 27.58 5.23 -17.79
CA HIS A 156 28.90 5.84 -17.87
C HIS A 156 29.03 6.53 -19.24
N ARG A 157 29.41 7.81 -19.23
CA ARG A 157 29.39 8.76 -20.36
C ARG A 157 29.89 8.21 -21.71
N VAL A 158 29.13 8.51 -22.75
CA VAL A 158 29.68 9.13 -23.97
C VAL A 158 29.68 10.65 -23.72
N GLU A 159 30.75 11.35 -24.09
CA GLU A 159 31.02 12.75 -23.74
C GLU A 159 29.86 13.71 -24.08
N GLY A 160 29.43 14.52 -23.11
CA GLY A 160 28.59 15.72 -23.35
C GLY A 160 27.33 15.84 -22.49
N GLU A 161 26.59 14.76 -22.29
CA GLU A 161 25.30 14.82 -21.56
C GLU A 161 25.46 14.33 -20.11
N ARG A 162 25.22 15.22 -19.13
CA ARG A 162 25.05 14.80 -17.73
C ARG A 162 23.63 14.24 -17.60
N GLN A 163 23.50 12.91 -17.54
CA GLN A 163 22.25 12.32 -17.06
C GLN A 163 22.21 12.49 -15.54
N TYR A 164 21.26 13.30 -15.06
CA TYR A 164 21.06 13.52 -13.64
C TYR A 164 20.45 12.28 -13.00
N ALA A 165 20.95 11.93 -11.82
CA ALA A 165 20.32 10.91 -11.00
C ALA A 165 18.87 11.35 -10.71
N GLY A 166 17.92 10.44 -10.83
CA GLY A 166 16.52 10.76 -10.67
C GLY A 166 15.73 9.60 -10.10
N LEU A 167 14.55 9.93 -9.61
CA LEU A 167 13.62 8.99 -9.02
C LEU A 167 12.33 8.99 -9.83
N ARG A 168 11.86 7.81 -10.23
CA ARG A 168 10.55 7.64 -10.84
C ARG A 168 9.62 6.97 -9.84
N VAL A 169 8.47 7.60 -9.62
CA VAL A 169 7.36 7.07 -8.84
C VAL A 169 6.24 6.72 -9.81
N VAL A 170 5.84 5.45 -9.84
CA VAL A 170 4.66 5.02 -10.60
C VAL A 170 3.57 4.65 -9.63
N VAL A 171 2.38 5.22 -9.80
CA VAL A 171 1.25 5.05 -8.89
C VAL A 171 0.06 4.49 -9.65
N ALA A 172 -0.58 3.48 -9.06
CA ALA A 172 -1.82 2.88 -9.57
C ALA A 172 -2.90 2.83 -8.49
N SER A 173 -4.15 2.75 -8.93
CA SER A 173 -5.35 2.62 -8.10
C SER A 173 -6.43 1.92 -8.93
N VAL A 174 -7.40 1.30 -8.26
CA VAL A 174 -8.56 0.66 -8.94
C VAL A 174 -9.40 1.70 -9.67
N ASP A 175 -9.53 2.90 -9.09
CA ASP A 175 -10.12 4.07 -9.74
C ASP A 175 -9.04 5.07 -10.15
N ALA A 176 -9.37 5.95 -11.10
CA ALA A 176 -8.48 7.00 -11.55
C ALA A 176 -8.05 7.91 -10.38
N ILE A 177 -6.75 8.17 -10.27
CA ILE A 177 -6.19 9.04 -9.25
C ILE A 177 -6.63 10.47 -9.52
N GLN A 178 -7.36 11.07 -8.57
CA GLN A 178 -7.93 12.39 -8.72
C GLN A 178 -6.85 13.45 -9.00
N PRO A 179 -7.10 14.44 -9.87
CA PRO A 179 -6.14 15.50 -10.19
C PRO A 179 -5.63 16.25 -8.96
N SER A 180 -6.47 16.44 -7.93
CA SER A 180 -6.09 17.05 -6.66
C SER A 180 -5.03 16.23 -5.91
N SER A 181 -5.14 14.90 -5.90
CA SER A 181 -4.15 14.00 -5.29
C SER A 181 -2.85 13.95 -6.09
N GLN A 182 -2.93 14.02 -7.42
CA GLN A 182 -1.73 14.13 -8.27
C GLN A 182 -0.97 15.43 -8.00
N SER A 183 -1.69 16.56 -7.96
CA SER A 183 -1.10 17.87 -7.65
C SER A 183 -0.53 17.92 -6.24
N PHE A 184 -1.21 17.32 -5.26
CA PHE A 184 -0.70 17.18 -3.90
C PHE A 184 0.64 16.44 -3.83
N LEU A 185 0.77 15.30 -4.52
CA LEU A 185 2.03 14.56 -4.53
C LEU A 185 3.16 15.35 -5.24
N ARG A 186 2.84 16.08 -6.32
CA ARG A 186 3.80 17.02 -6.94
C ARG A 186 4.26 18.09 -5.94
N SER A 187 3.34 18.67 -5.17
CA SER A 187 3.66 19.67 -4.14
C SER A 187 4.54 19.11 -3.02
N ILE A 188 4.38 17.84 -2.64
CA ILE A 188 5.27 17.18 -1.67
C ILE A 188 6.70 17.16 -2.21
N PHE A 189 6.91 16.66 -3.42
CA PHE A 189 8.26 16.56 -4.00
C PHE A 189 8.89 17.92 -4.28
N GLN A 190 8.10 18.92 -4.68
CA GLN A 190 8.57 20.31 -4.81
C GLN A 190 9.04 20.87 -3.46
N LEU A 191 8.28 20.61 -2.38
CA LEU A 191 8.65 21.09 -1.05
C LEU A 191 9.93 20.39 -0.55
N LEU A 192 10.10 19.10 -0.90
CA LEU A 192 11.30 18.32 -0.59
C LEU A 192 12.53 18.82 -1.35
N SER A 193 12.41 19.31 -2.58
CA SER A 193 13.54 19.91 -3.33
C SER A 193 13.90 21.33 -2.84
N ASP A 194 12.90 22.20 -2.67
CA ASP A 194 13.14 23.66 -2.65
C ASP A 194 13.40 24.26 -1.25
N THR A 195 12.94 23.59 -0.19
CA THR A 195 12.79 24.25 1.12
C THR A 195 14.08 24.19 1.95
N PRO A 196 14.42 25.23 2.74
CA PRO A 196 15.47 25.14 3.74
C PRO A 196 15.19 24.06 4.81
N HIS A 197 16.23 23.34 5.24
CA HIS A 197 16.13 22.14 6.07
C HIS A 197 15.29 22.28 7.35
N THR A 198 15.35 23.44 8.01
CA THR A 198 14.84 23.65 9.38
C THR A 198 13.32 23.68 9.51
N LYS A 199 12.56 23.75 8.40
CA LYS A 199 11.08 23.78 8.44
C LYS A 199 10.39 22.75 7.54
N LYS A 200 11.15 21.91 6.80
CA LYS A 200 10.60 20.94 5.83
C LYS A 200 9.50 20.06 6.43
N ALA A 201 9.79 19.38 7.54
CA ALA A 201 8.85 18.44 8.15
C ALA A 201 7.55 19.11 8.62
N CYS A 202 7.62 20.34 9.16
CA CYS A 202 6.44 21.08 9.61
C CYS A 202 5.57 21.53 8.42
N CYS A 203 6.20 22.06 7.36
CA CYS A 203 5.48 22.46 6.15
C CYS A 203 4.86 21.25 5.43
N LEU A 204 5.56 20.12 5.38
CA LEU A 204 5.02 18.86 4.85
C LEU A 204 3.82 18.38 5.67
N LEU A 205 3.94 18.39 6.99
CA LEU A 205 2.85 17.96 7.87
C LEU A 205 1.60 18.84 7.69
N ASP A 206 1.76 20.15 7.57
CA ASP A 206 0.65 21.07 7.30
C ASP A 206 -0.06 20.71 5.98
N LEU A 207 0.72 20.54 4.91
CA LEU A 207 0.21 20.17 3.59
C LEU A 207 -0.53 18.81 3.62
N VAL A 208 0.07 17.81 4.25
CA VAL A 208 -0.47 16.45 4.39
C VAL A 208 -1.77 16.45 5.19
N VAL A 209 -1.81 17.12 6.35
CA VAL A 209 -3.01 17.18 7.19
C VAL A 209 -4.15 17.88 6.46
N ARG A 210 -3.84 18.97 5.73
CA ARG A 210 -4.84 19.70 4.95
C ARG A 210 -5.45 18.82 3.86
N HIS A 211 -4.62 18.11 3.11
CA HIS A 211 -5.09 17.22 2.05
C HIS A 211 -5.89 16.03 2.60
N HIS A 212 -5.49 15.48 3.75
CA HIS A 212 -6.13 14.32 4.37
C HIS A 212 -7.19 14.66 5.42
N GLN A 213 -7.62 15.91 5.54
CA GLN A 213 -8.53 16.34 6.60
C GLN A 213 -9.77 15.44 6.71
N VAL A 214 -10.46 15.14 5.60
CA VAL A 214 -11.66 14.29 5.60
C VAL A 214 -11.34 12.87 6.10
N ARG A 215 -10.23 12.28 5.62
CA ARG A 215 -9.79 10.93 6.01
C ARG A 215 -9.40 10.88 7.48
N LEU A 216 -8.75 11.93 7.98
CA LEU A 216 -8.41 12.10 9.40
C LEU A 216 -9.65 12.27 10.27
N LEU A 217 -10.68 12.99 9.83
CA LEU A 217 -11.93 13.08 10.58
C LEU A 217 -12.62 11.70 10.71
N ASN A 218 -12.58 10.86 9.67
CA ASN A 218 -13.04 9.47 9.76
C ASN A 218 -12.15 8.59 10.67
N ARG A 219 -10.82 8.62 10.45
CA ARG A 219 -9.78 8.53 11.51
C ARG A 219 -10.28 8.50 12.95
N LEU A 220 -10.69 9.69 13.35
CA LEU A 220 -11.09 10.06 14.70
C LEU A 220 -12.54 9.67 15.01
N ARG A 221 -13.31 9.23 14.01
CA ARG A 221 -14.75 9.00 14.09
C ARG A 221 -15.45 10.25 14.66
N SER A 222 -14.96 11.41 14.22
CA SER A 222 -15.36 12.71 14.76
C SER A 222 -16.78 13.07 14.35
N ALA A 223 -17.48 13.80 15.21
CA ALA A 223 -18.80 14.36 14.89
C ALA A 223 -18.73 15.37 13.73
N LYS A 224 -17.54 15.95 13.48
CA LYS A 224 -17.26 16.87 12.39
C LYS A 224 -17.13 16.18 11.03
N TRP A 225 -17.09 14.84 11.00
CA TRP A 225 -17.00 14.09 9.75
C TRP A 225 -18.37 13.93 9.08
N LYS A 226 -18.51 14.45 7.86
CA LYS A 226 -19.68 14.17 7.03
C LYS A 226 -19.59 12.75 6.47
N LYS A 227 -20.29 11.85 7.13
CA LYS A 227 -20.28 10.43 6.81
C LYS A 227 -20.89 10.12 5.43
N PRO A 228 -20.20 9.35 4.56
CA PRO A 228 -20.77 8.89 3.30
C PRO A 228 -21.99 7.98 3.50
N VAL A 229 -22.94 8.03 2.56
CA VAL A 229 -24.21 7.28 2.62
C VAL A 229 -23.98 5.77 2.78
N TYR A 230 -23.02 5.20 2.06
CA TYR A 230 -22.72 3.76 2.14
C TYR A 230 -22.19 3.32 3.51
N LEU A 231 -21.69 4.24 4.35
CA LEU A 231 -21.27 3.96 5.72
C LEU A 231 -22.32 4.35 6.76
N SER A 232 -23.45 4.96 6.37
CA SER A 232 -24.48 5.46 7.29
C SER A 232 -24.91 4.45 8.36
N ARG A 233 -24.97 3.15 8.00
CA ARG A 233 -25.40 2.06 8.90
C ARG A 233 -24.41 1.71 10.01
N THR A 234 -23.18 2.22 9.99
CA THR A 234 -22.14 1.87 11.00
C THR A 234 -22.07 2.88 12.16
N HIS A 235 -22.84 2.72 13.23
CA HIS A 235 -22.69 3.60 14.39
C HIS A 235 -21.42 3.27 15.17
N LYS A 236 -20.37 4.08 15.03
CA LYS A 236 -19.15 3.99 15.84
C LYS A 236 -19.03 5.24 16.70
N LYS A 237 -18.74 5.05 17.98
CA LYS A 237 -18.45 6.15 18.91
C LYS A 237 -17.15 6.88 18.51
N PRO A 238 -16.95 8.14 18.90
CA PRO A 238 -15.70 8.87 18.67
C PRO A 238 -14.46 8.13 19.17
N LEU A 239 -13.28 8.42 18.61
CA LEU A 239 -12.03 7.72 18.96
C LEU A 239 -11.63 7.91 20.44
N TYR A 240 -11.79 9.12 20.98
CA TYR A 240 -11.46 9.41 22.38
C TYR A 240 -12.22 8.49 23.35
N ALA A 241 -13.45 8.08 23.01
CA ALA A 241 -14.28 7.21 23.83
C ALA A 241 -13.76 5.76 23.93
N ASP A 242 -12.76 5.36 23.13
CA ASP A 242 -12.08 4.07 23.29
C ASP A 242 -11.02 4.09 24.41
N PHE A 243 -10.50 5.27 24.78
CA PHE A 243 -9.40 5.38 25.74
C PHE A 243 -9.78 4.94 27.15
N ALA A 244 -11.06 4.99 27.51
CA ALA A 244 -11.53 4.42 28.79
C ALA A 244 -11.16 2.93 28.91
N ASN A 245 -11.28 2.15 27.83
CA ASN A 245 -10.88 0.75 27.84
C ASN A 245 -9.36 0.59 27.85
N LEU A 246 -8.61 1.44 27.13
CA LEU A 246 -7.13 1.43 27.18
C LEU A 246 -6.63 1.67 28.61
N VAL A 247 -7.08 2.75 29.26
CA VAL A 247 -6.66 3.10 30.62
C VAL A 247 -7.09 2.03 31.62
N HIS A 248 -8.31 1.50 31.50
CA HIS A 248 -8.78 0.42 32.36
C HIS A 248 -7.86 -0.81 32.27
N ARG A 249 -7.41 -1.20 31.07
CA ARG A 249 -6.53 -2.37 30.89
C ARG A 249 -5.14 -2.18 31.46
N VAL A 250 -4.61 -0.96 31.48
CA VAL A 250 -3.34 -0.64 32.15
C VAL A 250 -3.39 -1.03 33.64
N GLN A 251 -4.53 -0.86 34.31
CA GLN A 251 -4.67 -1.20 35.73
C GLN A 251 -4.56 -2.71 36.03
N PHE A 252 -4.86 -3.57 35.05
CA PHE A 252 -4.79 -5.03 35.22
C PHE A 252 -3.48 -5.63 34.73
N LEU A 253 -2.80 -4.97 33.79
CA LEU A 253 -1.59 -5.49 33.15
C LEU A 253 -0.30 -5.11 33.89
N TYR A 254 -0.37 -4.15 34.82
CA TYR A 254 0.78 -3.67 35.59
C TYR A 254 0.58 -3.95 37.08
N ILE A 255 1.61 -4.50 37.72
CA ILE A 255 1.59 -4.81 39.15
C ILE A 255 1.97 -3.61 40.01
N LYS A 256 1.75 -3.70 41.33
CA LYS A 256 2.06 -2.60 42.28
C LYS A 256 3.52 -2.12 42.21
N LYS A 257 4.47 -3.01 41.92
CA LYS A 257 5.90 -2.66 41.79
C LYS A 257 6.20 -1.78 40.56
N GLU A 258 5.30 -1.75 39.58
CA GLU A 258 5.42 -1.00 38.33
C GLU A 258 4.61 0.31 38.36
N ALA A 259 4.23 0.79 39.55
CA ALA A 259 3.32 1.93 39.71
C ALA A 259 3.79 3.20 38.97
N ALA A 260 5.09 3.45 38.90
CA ALA A 260 5.64 4.61 38.20
C ALA A 260 5.42 4.53 36.68
N ALA A 261 5.76 3.40 36.06
CA ALA A 261 5.55 3.14 34.63
C ALA A 261 4.05 3.15 34.29
N ARG A 262 3.23 2.53 35.14
CA ARG A 262 1.77 2.54 35.04
C ARG A 262 1.22 3.97 35.04
N ALA A 263 1.61 4.79 36.02
CA ALA A 263 1.14 6.16 36.14
C ALA A 263 1.58 7.04 34.95
N GLN A 264 2.79 6.83 34.42
CA GLN A 264 3.25 7.55 33.23
C GLN A 264 2.46 7.15 31.98
N LEU A 265 2.24 5.86 31.75
CA LEU A 265 1.43 5.39 30.62
C LEU A 265 -0.02 5.89 30.70
N GLU A 266 -0.63 5.85 31.89
CA GLU A 266 -1.97 6.41 32.12
C GLU A 266 -2.01 7.91 31.77
N ARG A 267 -0.97 8.68 32.16
CA ARG A 267 -0.87 10.10 31.79
C ARG A 267 -0.76 10.31 30.28
N GLU A 268 0.10 9.56 29.59
CA GLU A 268 0.27 9.68 28.12
C GLU A 268 -1.03 9.37 27.38
N LEU A 269 -1.73 8.30 27.78
CA LEU A 269 -3.03 7.93 27.21
C LEU A 269 -4.09 9.01 27.49
N LEU A 270 -4.17 9.51 28.73
CA LEU A 270 -5.15 10.54 29.11
C LEU A 270 -4.87 11.89 28.43
N CYS A 271 -3.60 12.25 28.23
CA CYS A 271 -3.22 13.46 27.52
C CYS A 271 -3.76 13.45 26.08
N LEU A 272 -3.50 12.37 25.32
CA LEU A 272 -4.03 12.24 23.96
C LEU A 272 -5.56 12.14 23.94
N ARG A 273 -6.16 11.41 24.90
CA ARG A 273 -7.63 11.38 25.03
C ARG A 273 -8.20 12.78 25.17
N ASN A 274 -7.66 13.59 26.07
CA ASN A 274 -8.17 14.93 26.35
C ASN A 274 -8.03 15.84 25.12
N LEU A 275 -6.92 15.73 24.39
CA LEU A 275 -6.73 16.46 23.12
C LEU A 275 -7.80 16.07 22.08
N LEU A 276 -8.07 14.77 21.93
CA LEU A 276 -9.10 14.25 21.01
C LEU A 276 -10.52 14.66 21.43
N GLU A 277 -10.80 14.69 22.73
CA GLU A 277 -12.10 15.10 23.27
C GLU A 277 -12.33 16.60 23.10
N ALA A 278 -11.33 17.43 23.42
CA ALA A 278 -11.37 18.88 23.20
C ALA A 278 -11.61 19.22 21.73
N PHE A 279 -10.95 18.49 20.83
CA PHE A 279 -11.11 18.66 19.39
C PHE A 279 -12.57 18.57 18.93
N GLU A 280 -13.45 17.80 19.56
CA GLU A 280 -14.85 17.73 19.12
C GLU A 280 -15.62 19.03 19.36
N SER A 281 -15.17 19.85 20.33
CA SER A 281 -15.87 21.08 20.76
C SER A 281 -15.30 22.37 20.15
N GLU A 282 -14.05 22.37 19.69
CA GLU A 282 -13.36 23.57 19.21
C GLU A 282 -13.68 23.94 17.75
N THR A 283 -13.41 25.19 17.36
CA THR A 283 -13.63 25.68 15.98
C THR A 283 -12.36 25.65 15.10
N ASN A 284 -11.17 25.72 15.69
CA ASN A 284 -9.89 25.68 14.97
C ASN A 284 -9.52 24.24 14.57
N ASN A 285 -10.09 23.78 13.46
CA ASN A 285 -10.02 22.37 13.07
C ASN A 285 -8.64 21.93 12.56
N HIS A 286 -7.89 22.79 11.85
CA HIS A 286 -6.69 22.34 11.14
C HIS A 286 -5.47 22.24 12.06
N GLU A 287 -5.16 23.29 12.83
CA GLU A 287 -4.00 23.30 13.73
C GLU A 287 -4.11 22.20 14.80
N LYS A 288 -5.32 21.97 15.31
CA LYS A 288 -5.58 20.87 16.25
C LYS A 288 -5.44 19.49 15.61
N LEU A 289 -5.82 19.32 14.34
CA LEU A 289 -5.55 18.07 13.62
C LEU A 289 -4.04 17.82 13.46
N VAL A 290 -3.25 18.87 13.18
CA VAL A 290 -1.79 18.79 13.15
C VAL A 290 -1.25 18.35 14.52
N GLU A 291 -1.74 18.96 15.60
CA GLU A 291 -1.38 18.60 16.98
C GLU A 291 -1.75 17.16 17.33
N ILE A 292 -2.94 16.68 16.93
CA ILE A 292 -3.39 15.30 17.12
C ILE A 292 -2.50 14.31 16.39
N VAL A 293 -2.15 14.60 15.14
CA VAL A 293 -1.29 13.73 14.32
C VAL A 293 0.09 13.61 14.96
N ARG A 294 0.67 14.71 15.42
CA ARG A 294 1.97 14.72 16.14
C ARG A 294 1.88 13.97 17.47
N SER A 295 0.90 14.28 18.30
CA SER A 295 0.72 13.66 19.62
C SER A 295 0.44 12.15 19.52
N SER A 296 -0.26 11.72 18.45
CA SER A 296 -0.46 10.30 18.16
C SER A 296 0.86 9.60 17.83
N TYR A 297 1.75 10.26 17.09
CA TYR A 297 3.09 9.73 16.78
C TYR A 297 3.98 9.66 18.02
N GLU A 298 4.00 10.69 18.85
CA GLU A 298 4.74 10.69 20.12
C GLU A 298 4.28 9.55 21.03
N LEU A 299 2.96 9.35 21.15
CA LEU A 299 2.39 8.24 21.90
C LEU A 299 2.80 6.88 21.29
N CYS A 300 2.68 6.70 19.97
CA CYS A 300 3.02 5.43 19.32
C CYS A 300 4.52 5.11 19.39
N SER A 301 5.37 6.14 19.47
CA SER A 301 6.82 6.00 19.59
C SER A 301 7.29 5.80 21.04
N SER A 302 6.38 5.92 22.02
CA SER A 302 6.69 5.75 23.44
C SER A 302 7.07 4.29 23.76
N PRO A 303 8.23 4.05 24.41
CA PRO A 303 8.59 2.71 24.89
C PRO A 303 7.54 2.11 25.84
N LEU A 304 6.79 2.94 26.57
CA LEU A 304 5.72 2.49 27.47
C LEU A 304 4.53 1.94 26.69
N VAL A 305 4.21 2.53 25.53
CA VAL A 305 3.14 2.04 24.66
C VAL A 305 3.58 0.76 23.94
N ALA A 306 4.88 0.63 23.60
CA ALA A 306 5.45 -0.60 23.08
C ALA A 306 5.37 -1.75 24.09
N ASP A 307 5.79 -1.54 25.34
CA ASP A 307 5.65 -2.53 26.43
C ASP A 307 4.18 -2.89 26.64
N TYR A 308 3.30 -1.88 26.66
CA TYR A 308 1.86 -2.09 26.81
C TYR A 308 1.25 -2.93 25.69
N LEU A 309 1.62 -2.68 24.43
CA LEU A 309 1.20 -3.49 23.29
C LEU A 309 1.68 -4.95 23.44
N GLY A 310 2.94 -5.15 23.82
CA GLY A 310 3.50 -6.49 24.08
C GLY A 310 2.71 -7.25 25.14
N ARG A 311 2.34 -6.59 26.24
CA ARG A 311 1.50 -7.19 27.31
C ARG A 311 0.10 -7.52 26.84
N LEU A 312 -0.53 -6.65 26.03
CA LEU A 312 -1.84 -6.92 25.45
C LEU A 312 -1.81 -8.14 24.53
N GLN A 313 -0.74 -8.32 23.75
CA GLN A 313 -0.56 -9.44 22.84
C GLN A 313 -0.23 -10.76 23.55
N ALA A 314 0.51 -10.69 24.68
CA ALA A 314 0.82 -11.86 25.50
C ALA A 314 -0.40 -12.39 26.29
N GLY A 315 -1.42 -11.56 26.50
CA GLY A 315 -2.64 -11.93 27.21
C GLY A 315 -3.58 -12.83 26.40
N ARG A 316 -4.53 -13.48 27.09
CA ARG A 316 -5.60 -14.26 26.44
C ARG A 316 -6.44 -13.36 25.54
N ALA A 317 -6.65 -13.74 24.29
CA ALA A 317 -7.49 -12.99 23.37
C ALA A 317 -8.95 -12.88 23.88
N THR A 318 -9.32 -11.68 24.34
CA THR A 318 -10.70 -11.30 24.70
C THR A 318 -11.21 -10.19 23.79
N THR A 319 -12.52 -9.99 23.72
CA THR A 319 -13.13 -8.92 22.93
C THR A 319 -12.61 -7.53 23.36
N GLN A 320 -12.35 -7.33 24.65
CA GLN A 320 -11.82 -6.06 25.16
C GLN A 320 -10.34 -5.85 24.80
N ILE A 321 -9.51 -6.89 24.81
CA ILE A 321 -8.13 -6.80 24.33
C ILE A 321 -8.11 -6.53 22.82
N GLN A 322 -8.95 -7.23 22.05
CA GLN A 322 -9.09 -6.98 20.61
C GLN A 322 -9.54 -5.55 20.32
N ALA A 323 -10.42 -4.98 21.15
CA ALA A 323 -10.80 -3.57 21.05
C ALA A 323 -9.60 -2.64 21.32
N CYS A 324 -8.80 -2.88 22.36
CA CYS A 324 -7.57 -2.11 22.63
C CYS A 324 -6.58 -2.17 21.47
N LEU A 325 -6.32 -3.36 20.93
CA LEU A 325 -5.43 -3.55 19.78
C LEU A 325 -5.93 -2.80 18.55
N LYS A 326 -7.25 -2.79 18.30
CA LYS A 326 -7.87 -2.00 17.23
C LYS A 326 -7.69 -0.50 17.44
N THR A 327 -7.83 -0.02 18.67
CA THR A 327 -7.63 1.40 19.00
C THR A 327 -6.18 1.80 18.80
N LEU A 328 -5.20 1.04 19.30
CA LEU A 328 -3.77 1.31 19.10
C LEU A 328 -3.41 1.35 17.61
N ARG A 329 -3.87 0.38 16.82
CA ARG A 329 -3.66 0.37 15.36
C ARG A 329 -4.32 1.55 14.64
N GLN A 330 -5.43 2.07 15.17
CA GLN A 330 -6.05 3.28 14.61
C GLN A 330 -5.17 4.51 14.89
N LEU A 331 -4.56 4.58 16.08
CA LEU A 331 -3.58 5.62 16.42
C LEU A 331 -2.34 5.52 15.54
N GLU A 332 -1.84 4.32 15.24
CA GLU A 332 -0.72 4.14 14.32
C GLU A 332 -1.01 4.73 12.93
N LYS A 333 -2.23 4.55 12.41
CA LYS A 333 -2.64 5.14 11.12
C LYS A 333 -2.66 6.68 11.17
N ILE A 334 -3.01 7.26 12.30
CA ILE A 334 -3.00 8.72 12.48
C ILE A 334 -1.55 9.20 12.60
N ALA A 335 -0.75 8.53 13.42
CA ALA A 335 0.67 8.79 13.63
C ALA A 335 1.52 8.67 12.35
N ALA A 336 1.16 7.74 11.45
CA ALA A 336 1.88 7.50 10.21
C ALA A 336 2.03 8.75 9.35
N TYR A 337 1.07 9.67 9.36
CA TYR A 337 1.19 10.93 8.63
C TYR A 337 2.40 11.75 9.06
N TYR A 338 2.70 11.82 10.36
CA TYR A 338 3.88 12.51 10.83
C TYR A 338 5.16 11.70 10.58
N ARG A 339 5.14 10.38 10.83
CA ARG A 339 6.28 9.50 10.49
C ARG A 339 6.70 9.67 9.03
N ILE A 340 5.74 9.64 8.10
CA ILE A 340 6.01 9.78 6.66
C ILE A 340 6.66 11.14 6.39
N CYS A 341 6.18 12.23 6.99
CA CYS A 341 6.80 13.56 6.83
C CYS A 341 8.26 13.58 7.31
N LEU A 342 8.56 12.93 8.44
CA LEU A 342 9.93 12.79 8.96
C LEU A 342 10.80 11.94 8.03
N THR A 343 10.26 10.80 7.56
CA THR A 343 10.95 9.85 6.66
C THR A 343 11.28 10.51 5.34
N LEU A 344 10.31 11.12 4.66
CA LEU A 344 10.52 11.82 3.39
C LEU A 344 11.49 12.98 3.54
N THR A 345 11.40 13.75 4.64
CA THR A 345 12.37 14.81 4.94
C THR A 345 13.77 14.21 5.03
N SER A 346 13.98 13.19 5.86
CA SER A 346 15.29 12.54 6.02
C SER A 346 15.83 11.99 4.70
N LEU A 347 15.03 11.24 3.94
CA LEU A 347 15.43 10.67 2.65
C LEU A 347 15.82 11.73 1.62
N SER A 348 15.06 12.82 1.52
CA SER A 348 15.42 13.93 0.62
C SER A 348 16.74 14.61 1.00
N LEU A 349 17.19 14.50 2.25
CA LEU A 349 18.48 15.03 2.68
C LEU A 349 19.60 14.03 2.40
N CYS A 350 19.41 12.77 2.77
CA CYS A 350 20.39 11.71 2.57
C CYS A 350 20.61 11.40 1.08
N HIS A 351 19.59 11.61 0.25
CA HIS A 351 19.59 11.27 -1.18
C HIS A 351 19.20 12.46 -2.07
N ALA A 352 19.67 13.67 -1.72
CA ALA A 352 19.29 14.92 -2.41
C ALA A 352 19.34 14.81 -3.96
N LYS A 353 20.40 14.21 -4.50
CA LYS A 353 20.60 14.09 -5.96
C LYS A 353 19.45 13.39 -6.69
N ILE A 354 18.86 12.33 -6.13
CA ILE A 354 17.75 11.61 -6.77
C ILE A 354 16.39 12.26 -6.47
N PHE A 355 16.29 13.05 -5.39
CA PHE A 355 15.08 13.81 -5.03
C PHE A 355 14.98 15.15 -5.78
N ASP A 356 16.05 15.64 -6.40
CA ASP A 356 16.05 16.86 -7.23
C ASP A 356 15.31 16.65 -8.57
N SER A 357 15.21 15.40 -9.04
CA SER A 357 14.55 15.07 -10.31
C SER A 357 13.59 13.89 -10.12
N VAL A 358 12.34 14.21 -9.76
CA VAL A 358 11.31 13.20 -9.53
C VAL A 358 10.30 13.16 -10.67
N GLN A 359 10.23 12.02 -11.36
CA GLN A 359 9.19 11.74 -12.34
C GLN A 359 8.00 11.05 -11.66
N LEU A 360 6.82 11.69 -11.71
CA LEU A 360 5.57 11.07 -11.25
C LEU A 360 4.76 10.57 -12.43
N LEU A 361 4.44 9.27 -12.44
CA LEU A 361 3.58 8.63 -13.41
C LEU A 361 2.32 8.08 -12.72
N PHE A 362 1.16 8.53 -13.16
CA PHE A 362 -0.14 8.06 -12.65
C PHE A 362 -0.79 7.19 -13.72
N LEU A 363 -0.96 5.90 -13.41
CA LEU A 363 -1.50 4.95 -14.38
C LEU A 363 -3.03 5.04 -14.46
N PRO A 364 -3.62 4.94 -15.66
CA PRO A 364 -5.06 4.76 -15.80
C PRO A 364 -5.51 3.42 -15.19
N PRO A 365 -6.69 3.37 -14.57
CA PRO A 365 -7.28 2.10 -14.15
C PRO A 365 -7.70 1.26 -15.36
N PHE A 366 -8.01 -0.01 -15.11
CA PHE A 366 -8.67 -0.87 -16.09
C PHE A 366 -10.20 -0.84 -15.91
N GLU A 367 -10.94 -1.03 -17.00
CA GLU A 367 -12.40 -1.07 -16.99
C GLU A 367 -12.93 -2.26 -16.17
N ALA A 368 -14.00 -2.03 -15.41
CA ALA A 368 -14.64 -3.12 -14.69
C ALA A 368 -15.37 -4.04 -15.67
N VAL A 369 -15.17 -5.36 -15.56
CA VAL A 369 -15.83 -6.36 -16.43
C VAL A 369 -17.02 -6.95 -15.69
N PRO A 370 -18.22 -7.03 -16.28
CA PRO A 370 -19.39 -7.63 -15.62
C PRO A 370 -19.13 -9.07 -15.15
N LEU A 371 -19.58 -9.39 -13.93
CA LEU A 371 -19.50 -10.73 -13.36
C LEU A 371 -20.70 -11.58 -13.76
N THR A 372 -20.44 -12.82 -14.15
CA THR A 372 -21.46 -13.86 -14.33
C THR A 372 -21.60 -14.76 -13.09
N LEU A 373 -20.57 -14.80 -12.23
CA LEU A 373 -20.50 -15.62 -11.03
C LEU A 373 -19.90 -14.81 -9.88
N SER A 374 -20.63 -14.71 -8.77
CA SER A 374 -20.14 -14.10 -7.52
C SER A 374 -20.68 -14.83 -6.29
N TYR A 375 -19.93 -14.77 -5.20
CA TYR A 375 -20.40 -15.17 -3.88
C TYR A 375 -21.36 -14.12 -3.33
N GLN A 376 -20.95 -12.86 -3.40
CA GLN A 376 -21.69 -11.75 -2.83
C GLN A 376 -22.77 -11.25 -3.80
N PRO A 377 -24.06 -11.13 -3.40
CA PRO A 377 -25.13 -10.67 -4.30
C PRO A 377 -24.93 -9.25 -4.85
N TRP A 378 -24.08 -8.45 -4.21
CA TRP A 378 -23.74 -7.09 -4.61
C TRP A 378 -22.50 -7.01 -5.51
N ALA A 379 -21.71 -8.08 -5.63
CA ALA A 379 -20.57 -8.14 -6.53
C ALA A 379 -21.06 -8.35 -7.97
N LYS A 380 -21.00 -7.27 -8.77
CA LYS A 380 -21.54 -7.21 -10.14
C LYS A 380 -20.46 -7.13 -11.22
N SER A 381 -19.22 -6.87 -10.83
CA SER A 381 -18.10 -6.69 -11.75
C SER A 381 -16.77 -7.06 -11.12
N THR A 382 -15.81 -7.39 -11.97
CA THR A 382 -14.42 -7.64 -11.62
C THR A 382 -13.61 -6.36 -11.76
N HIS A 383 -12.54 -6.26 -10.98
CA HIS A 383 -11.65 -5.12 -10.93
C HIS A 383 -10.19 -5.61 -10.93
N VAL A 384 -9.36 -4.94 -11.72
CA VAL A 384 -7.91 -5.11 -11.65
C VAL A 384 -7.40 -4.28 -10.48
N HIS A 385 -6.80 -4.95 -9.50
CA HIS A 385 -6.25 -4.27 -8.33
C HIS A 385 -4.95 -3.52 -8.65
N ALA A 386 -4.66 -2.46 -7.89
CA ALA A 386 -3.55 -1.55 -8.14
C ALA A 386 -2.18 -2.25 -8.26
N GLU A 387 -1.95 -3.29 -7.47
CA GLU A 387 -0.71 -4.09 -7.49
C GLU A 387 -0.53 -4.81 -8.84
N VAL A 388 -1.62 -5.34 -9.41
CA VAL A 388 -1.62 -5.99 -10.73
C VAL A 388 -1.40 -4.96 -11.84
N ILE A 389 -2.00 -3.77 -11.73
CA ILE A 389 -1.80 -2.67 -12.69
C ILE A 389 -0.31 -2.30 -12.80
N LEU A 390 0.39 -2.21 -11.66
CA LEU A 390 1.81 -1.90 -11.64
C LEU A 390 2.66 -3.01 -12.23
N ALA A 391 2.39 -4.27 -11.87
CA ALA A 391 3.12 -5.41 -12.45
C ALA A 391 2.99 -5.43 -13.98
N VAL A 392 1.75 -5.34 -14.48
CA VAL A 392 1.45 -5.26 -15.92
C VAL A 392 2.18 -4.10 -16.59
N HIS A 393 2.21 -2.92 -15.96
CA HIS A 393 2.93 -1.78 -16.50
C HIS A 393 4.42 -2.05 -16.66
N HIS A 394 5.07 -2.61 -15.65
CA HIS A 394 6.51 -2.89 -15.66
C HIS A 394 6.89 -4.07 -16.58
N ASP A 395 5.99 -5.04 -16.77
CA ASP A 395 6.20 -6.15 -17.70
C ASP A 395 6.07 -5.71 -19.16
N LEU A 396 5.23 -4.73 -19.43
CA LEU A 396 5.06 -4.10 -20.75
C LEU A 396 6.10 -3.00 -21.02
N GLU A 397 6.75 -2.48 -19.98
CA GLU A 397 7.80 -1.48 -20.14
C GLU A 397 9.00 -2.10 -20.88
N LYS A 398 9.35 -1.49 -22.02
CA LYS A 398 10.54 -1.90 -22.77
C LYS A 398 11.76 -1.66 -21.89
N PRO A 399 12.75 -2.57 -21.89
CA PRO A 399 14.02 -2.34 -21.21
C PRO A 399 14.83 -1.30 -22.02
N ASP A 400 14.42 -0.03 -21.96
CA ASP A 400 15.14 1.08 -22.59
C ASP A 400 16.46 1.40 -21.86
N GLY A 401 16.70 0.72 -20.73
CA GLY A 401 17.93 0.80 -19.94
C GLY A 401 18.07 2.11 -19.18
N THR A 402 17.02 2.93 -19.10
CA THR A 402 17.06 4.24 -18.40
C THR A 402 16.78 4.08 -16.91
N TRP A 403 15.93 3.13 -16.53
CA TRP A 403 15.48 2.94 -15.15
C TRP A 403 15.80 1.55 -14.65
N TYR A 404 16.20 1.47 -13.39
CA TYR A 404 16.23 0.21 -12.70
C TYR A 404 14.81 -0.35 -12.59
N ARG A 405 14.66 -1.68 -12.72
CA ARG A 405 13.37 -2.30 -12.42
C ARG A 405 13.08 -2.14 -10.93
N PRO A 406 11.84 -1.85 -10.54
CA PRO A 406 11.49 -1.82 -9.13
C PRO A 406 11.68 -3.21 -8.53
N ARG A 407 12.26 -3.28 -7.34
CA ARG A 407 12.47 -4.52 -6.58
C ARG A 407 11.26 -4.86 -5.72
N CYS A 408 10.44 -3.86 -5.40
CA CYS A 408 9.31 -4.01 -4.49
C CYS A 408 8.10 -3.19 -4.92
N LEU A 409 6.94 -3.58 -4.39
CA LEU A 409 5.66 -2.90 -4.55
C LEU A 409 5.20 -2.39 -3.18
N GLY A 410 4.99 -1.08 -3.08
CA GLY A 410 4.38 -0.47 -1.91
C GLY A 410 2.87 -0.34 -2.07
N ALA A 411 2.12 -0.44 -0.97
CA ALA A 411 0.66 -0.28 -1.02
C ALA A 411 0.10 0.40 0.23
N SER A 412 -1.03 1.10 0.07
CA SER A 412 -1.68 1.83 1.17
C SER A 412 -2.39 0.93 2.19
N LYS A 413 -2.44 -0.37 1.91
CA LYS A 413 -2.93 -1.48 2.72
C LYS A 413 -2.08 -2.71 2.39
N TYR A 414 -2.07 -3.71 3.26
CA TYR A 414 -1.46 -4.99 2.89
C TYR A 414 -2.21 -5.60 1.70
N PHE A 415 -1.56 -6.52 1.00
CA PHE A 415 -2.15 -7.08 -0.20
C PHE A 415 -3.31 -7.98 0.16
N CYS A 416 -4.34 -8.01 -0.69
CA CYS A 416 -5.34 -9.07 -0.61
C CYS A 416 -4.67 -10.43 -0.89
N TYR A 417 -5.34 -11.52 -0.54
CA TYR A 417 -4.79 -12.86 -0.74
C TYR A 417 -4.42 -13.13 -2.22
N LEU A 418 -5.26 -12.68 -3.15
CA LEU A 418 -5.02 -12.89 -4.59
C LEU A 418 -3.89 -12.02 -5.15
N CYS A 419 -3.77 -10.75 -4.73
CA CYS A 419 -2.61 -9.91 -5.07
C CYS A 419 -1.32 -10.49 -4.49
N PHE A 420 -1.37 -11.01 -3.25
CA PHE A 420 -0.24 -11.68 -2.62
C PHE A 420 0.20 -12.91 -3.42
N LEU A 421 -0.73 -13.80 -3.77
CA LEU A 421 -0.42 -14.99 -4.58
C LEU A 421 0.12 -14.59 -5.96
N PHE A 422 -0.50 -13.61 -6.62
CA PHE A 422 -0.04 -13.10 -7.91
C PHE A 422 1.41 -12.64 -7.83
N ILE A 423 1.74 -11.74 -6.89
CA ILE A 423 3.10 -11.21 -6.75
C ILE A 423 4.11 -12.28 -6.34
N ARG A 424 3.72 -13.20 -5.46
CA ARG A 424 4.56 -14.33 -5.03
C ARG A 424 4.95 -15.22 -6.22
N HIS A 425 3.98 -15.60 -7.06
CA HIS A 425 4.23 -16.45 -8.22
C HIS A 425 4.80 -15.69 -9.41
N HIS A 426 4.55 -14.38 -9.48
CA HIS A 426 5.17 -13.50 -10.47
C HIS A 426 6.70 -13.43 -10.30
N ALA A 427 7.18 -13.50 -9.05
CA ALA A 427 8.59 -13.62 -8.66
C ALA A 427 9.52 -12.46 -9.10
N ALA A 428 8.99 -11.38 -9.67
CA ALA A 428 9.77 -10.19 -10.01
C ALA A 428 9.96 -9.20 -8.84
N TYR A 429 9.22 -9.39 -7.76
CA TYR A 429 9.20 -8.48 -6.61
C TYR A 429 9.44 -9.27 -5.32
N PHE A 430 10.04 -8.61 -4.32
CA PHE A 430 10.09 -9.17 -2.98
C PHE A 430 8.69 -9.34 -2.36
N ALA A 431 8.56 -10.33 -1.48
CA ALA A 431 7.28 -10.74 -0.92
C ALA A 431 6.62 -9.59 -0.15
N ALA A 432 5.39 -9.27 -0.53
CA ALA A 432 4.60 -8.25 0.11
C ALA A 432 3.76 -8.81 1.26
N ASN A 433 3.57 -8.02 2.31
CA ASN A 433 2.68 -8.33 3.42
C ASN A 433 1.25 -8.53 2.91
N THR A 434 0.51 -9.47 3.50
CA THR A 434 -0.90 -9.74 3.14
C THR A 434 -1.81 -9.57 4.35
N HIS A 435 -3.00 -9.00 4.13
CA HIS A 435 -4.07 -9.07 5.14
C HIS A 435 -4.91 -10.33 5.00
N GLY A 436 -4.66 -11.16 3.98
CA GLY A 436 -5.27 -12.48 3.82
C GLY A 436 -6.72 -12.50 3.39
N ALA A 437 -7.36 -11.36 3.09
CA ALA A 437 -8.73 -11.37 2.60
C ALA A 437 -8.78 -11.69 1.10
N CYS A 438 -9.71 -12.54 0.70
CA CYS A 438 -9.98 -12.93 -0.67
C CYS A 438 -11.16 -12.12 -1.22
N TYR A 439 -11.12 -11.79 -2.51
CA TYR A 439 -12.18 -11.03 -3.17
C TYR A 439 -12.53 -11.69 -4.52
N ASP A 440 -13.73 -12.25 -4.64
CA ASP A 440 -14.27 -12.80 -5.90
C ASP A 440 -14.33 -11.80 -7.07
N GLN A 441 -14.31 -10.50 -6.76
CA GLN A 441 -14.24 -9.41 -7.74
C GLN A 441 -12.83 -9.18 -8.33
N TRP A 442 -11.81 -9.91 -7.92
CA TRP A 442 -10.44 -9.70 -8.42
C TRP A 442 -10.24 -10.23 -9.85
N THR A 443 -9.36 -9.61 -10.64
CA THR A 443 -8.91 -10.15 -11.95
C THR A 443 -7.52 -9.66 -12.39
N ILE A 444 -6.98 -10.30 -13.43
CA ILE A 444 -5.82 -9.85 -14.21
C ILE A 444 -6.32 -9.42 -15.60
N PRO A 445 -5.88 -8.27 -16.14
CA PRO A 445 -6.29 -7.85 -17.48
C PRO A 445 -5.72 -8.82 -18.52
N ASP A 446 -6.53 -9.19 -19.51
CA ASP A 446 -6.18 -10.12 -20.59
C ASP A 446 -5.94 -9.33 -21.89
N LEU A 447 -4.68 -8.96 -22.12
CA LEU A 447 -4.32 -7.95 -23.11
C LEU A 447 -3.74 -8.56 -24.40
N ALA A 448 -4.21 -8.09 -25.56
CA ALA A 448 -3.61 -8.43 -26.86
C ALA A 448 -2.16 -7.95 -26.99
N ASP A 449 -1.82 -6.88 -26.27
CA ASP A 449 -0.49 -6.26 -26.31
C ASP A 449 0.56 -7.04 -25.51
N TYR A 450 0.19 -8.11 -24.80
CA TYR A 450 1.17 -8.93 -24.09
C TYR A 450 2.13 -9.59 -25.08
N PRO A 451 3.46 -9.39 -24.90
CA PRO A 451 4.43 -10.25 -25.54
C PRO A 451 4.15 -11.71 -25.18
N GLN A 452 4.41 -12.63 -26.11
CA GLN A 452 4.13 -14.06 -25.89
C GLN A 452 4.77 -14.59 -24.59
N SER A 453 6.00 -14.16 -24.30
CA SER A 453 6.70 -14.52 -23.06
C SER A 453 5.97 -14.05 -21.79
N VAL A 454 5.39 -12.84 -21.80
CA VAL A 454 4.59 -12.30 -20.69
C VAL A 454 3.28 -13.07 -20.55
N ALA A 455 2.59 -13.33 -21.66
CA ALA A 455 1.35 -14.11 -21.63
C ALA A 455 1.57 -15.55 -21.14
N GLU A 456 2.66 -16.20 -21.53
CA GLU A 456 3.06 -17.52 -21.04
C GLU A 456 3.42 -17.51 -19.56
N HIS A 457 4.15 -16.49 -19.10
CA HIS A 457 4.43 -16.29 -17.68
C HIS A 457 3.14 -16.14 -16.88
N TYR A 458 2.19 -15.32 -17.34
CA TYR A 458 0.93 -15.10 -16.63
C TYR A 458 0.05 -16.36 -16.61
N ARG A 459 0.05 -17.19 -17.67
CA ARG A 459 -0.58 -18.52 -17.63
C ARG A 459 0.03 -19.42 -16.55
N HIS A 460 1.35 -19.39 -16.41
CA HIS A 460 2.04 -20.13 -15.34
C HIS A 460 1.64 -19.62 -13.95
N VAL A 461 1.68 -18.30 -13.76
CA VAL A 461 1.26 -17.64 -12.51
C VAL A 461 -0.18 -18.03 -12.15
N LEU A 462 -1.12 -17.94 -13.09
CA LEU A 462 -2.53 -18.29 -12.86
C LEU A 462 -2.72 -19.74 -12.41
N ARG A 463 -2.04 -20.70 -13.05
CA ARG A 463 -2.10 -22.11 -12.63
C ARG A 463 -1.52 -22.32 -11.22
N ALA A 464 -0.41 -21.65 -10.89
CA ALA A 464 0.20 -21.75 -9.57
C ALA A 464 -0.68 -21.10 -8.49
N MET A 465 -1.32 -19.97 -8.80
CA MET A 465 -2.32 -19.34 -7.93
C MET A 465 -3.52 -20.27 -7.70
N ASP A 466 -4.06 -20.88 -8.77
CA ASP A 466 -5.21 -21.79 -8.68
C ASP A 466 -4.90 -23.03 -7.81
N ALA A 467 -3.69 -23.59 -7.94
CA ALA A 467 -3.23 -24.67 -7.08
C ALA A 467 -3.19 -24.26 -5.59
N ASP A 468 -2.71 -23.05 -5.28
CA ASP A 468 -2.72 -22.52 -3.90
C ASP A 468 -4.15 -22.24 -3.40
N VAL A 469 -5.06 -21.76 -4.26
CA VAL A 469 -6.49 -21.57 -3.94
C VAL A 469 -7.15 -22.90 -3.58
N LEU A 470 -6.95 -23.93 -4.42
CA LEU A 470 -7.48 -25.28 -4.18
C LEU A 470 -6.88 -25.91 -2.92
N ALA A 471 -5.58 -25.75 -2.68
CA ALA A 471 -4.93 -26.25 -1.47
C ALA A 471 -5.49 -25.60 -0.20
N GLN A 472 -5.71 -24.29 -0.19
CA GLN A 472 -6.35 -23.62 0.95
C GLN A 472 -7.81 -24.03 1.14
N ALA A 473 -8.52 -24.38 0.07
CA ALA A 473 -9.89 -24.86 0.16
C ALA A 473 -10.00 -26.23 0.86
N GLN A 474 -9.02 -27.14 0.65
CA GLN A 474 -9.00 -28.48 1.25
C GLN A 474 -8.85 -28.48 2.78
N GLY A 475 -8.30 -27.41 3.36
CA GLY A 475 -8.13 -27.22 4.81
C GLY A 475 -8.78 -25.95 5.33
N ALA A 476 -9.82 -25.47 4.65
CA ALA A 476 -10.40 -24.16 4.91
C ALA A 476 -10.92 -24.03 6.34
N VAL A 477 -10.49 -22.96 7.01
CA VAL A 477 -10.97 -22.57 8.33
C VAL A 477 -11.71 -21.26 8.19
N TRP A 478 -12.91 -21.20 8.76
CA TRP A 478 -13.63 -19.94 8.91
C TRP A 478 -12.79 -18.97 9.73
N ARG A 479 -12.53 -17.77 9.21
CA ARG A 479 -11.78 -16.74 9.93
C ARG A 479 -12.57 -15.43 10.00
N PRO A 480 -12.42 -14.67 11.11
CA PRO A 480 -13.01 -13.35 11.20
C PRO A 480 -12.34 -12.40 10.20
N GLU A 481 -13.09 -11.39 9.76
CA GLU A 481 -12.57 -10.38 8.83
C GLU A 481 -11.24 -9.79 9.33
N PRO A 482 -10.23 -9.67 8.46
CA PRO A 482 -8.90 -9.32 8.88
C PRO A 482 -8.81 -7.80 9.04
N MET A 483 -7.85 -7.36 9.85
CA MET A 483 -7.46 -5.96 9.81
C MET A 483 -6.61 -5.69 8.57
N THR A 484 -7.19 -4.97 7.61
CA THR A 484 -6.60 -4.79 6.27
C THR A 484 -5.44 -3.82 6.20
N SER A 485 -5.25 -2.95 7.19
CA SER A 485 -4.11 -2.01 7.23
C SER A 485 -3.43 -1.95 8.59
N ARG A 486 -2.10 -2.01 8.57
CA ARG A 486 -1.19 -1.94 9.71
C ARG A 486 0.05 -1.14 9.33
N GLU A 487 0.41 -0.18 10.16
CA GLU A 487 1.62 0.64 10.00
C GLU A 487 2.79 0.08 10.82
N ASN A 488 2.49 -0.68 11.88
CA ASN A 488 3.46 -1.27 12.82
C ASN A 488 4.46 -0.22 13.34
N LEU A 489 3.96 0.92 13.81
CA LEU A 489 4.78 2.00 14.37
C LEU A 489 5.18 1.73 15.82
N ILE A 490 4.32 1.04 16.56
CA ILE A 490 4.56 0.80 17.98
C ILE A 490 5.65 -0.25 18.13
N GLY A 491 6.74 0.12 18.82
CA GLY A 491 7.86 -0.79 19.09
C GLY A 491 8.92 -0.83 17.99
N THR A 492 8.74 -0.12 16.87
CA THR A 492 9.84 0.24 15.99
C THR A 492 10.49 1.48 16.60
N GLY A 493 11.75 1.38 17.07
CA GLY A 493 12.49 2.54 17.55
C GLY A 493 12.37 3.68 16.55
N GLY A 494 12.04 4.89 17.03
CA GLY A 494 11.90 6.06 16.15
C GLY A 494 13.11 6.17 15.23
N ILE A 495 12.84 6.38 13.93
CA ILE A 495 13.86 6.53 12.88
C ILE A 495 14.86 7.62 13.26
#